data_AF-A0A935J801-F1
#
_entry.id   AF-A0A935J801-F1
#
_cell.length_a   1.000
_cell.length_b   1.000
_cell.length_c   1.000
_cell.angle_alpha   90.00
_cell.angle_beta   90.00
_cell.angle_gamma   90.00
#
_symmetry.space_group_name_H-M   'P 1'
#
loop_
_entity.id
_entity.type
_entity.pdbx_description
1 polymer ?
#
loop_
_entity_poly.entity_id
_entity_poly.type
_entity_poly.pdbx_seq_one_letter_code
_entity_poly.pdbx_strand_id
1 'polypeptide(L)'
;MQIFLPEALKGYYGWSLYCAAKAGMENFIHSLAVEQQTQPHPFLPINIDPGVIDTDMQALIRATPQSDFADVERFIQRKNQGLLVSPDKVAASIINIIELPSLSFGNRYETSKHNN
;
A
#
# COMPACT_ATOMS: atom_id res chain seq x y z
N MET A 1 9.21 -6.08 6.51
CA MET A 1 7.92 -6.05 5.78
C MET A 1 7.32 -4.68 5.95
N GLN A 2 7.23 -3.87 4.89
CA GLN A 2 6.67 -2.52 4.95
C GLN A 2 5.46 -2.45 3.99
N ILE A 3 4.32 -2.01 4.50
CA ILE A 3 3.04 -2.00 3.79
C ILE A 3 2.87 -0.62 3.11
N PHE A 4 2.69 -0.59 1.79
CA PHE A 4 2.52 0.61 0.98
C PHE A 4 1.13 0.68 0.35
N LEU A 5 0.39 1.74 0.64
CA LEU A 5 -0.87 2.06 -0.02
C LEU A 5 -0.67 2.42 -1.51
N PRO A 6 -1.72 2.35 -2.35
CA PRO A 6 -1.62 2.54 -3.81
C PRO A 6 -1.18 3.94 -4.29
N GLU A 7 -0.96 4.88 -3.38
CA GLU A 7 -0.70 6.30 -3.65
C GLU A 7 0.74 6.61 -4.12
N ALA A 8 1.63 5.61 -4.20
CA ALA A 8 2.98 5.80 -4.75
C ALA A 8 3.00 6.06 -6.27
N LEU A 9 2.00 5.58 -7.01
CA LEU A 9 1.94 5.65 -8.48
C LEU A 9 0.90 6.65 -9.02
N LYS A 10 0.11 7.28 -8.15
CA LYS A 10 -0.94 8.24 -8.53
C LYS A 10 -0.80 9.52 -7.73
N GLY A 11 -0.70 10.64 -8.45
CA GLY A 11 -0.72 11.96 -7.85
C GLY A 11 -2.13 12.35 -7.42
N TYR A 12 -2.27 12.78 -6.18
CA TYR A 12 -3.51 13.32 -5.64
C TYR A 12 -3.32 14.80 -5.27
N TYR A 13 -4.30 15.63 -5.63
CA TYR A 13 -4.29 17.04 -5.25
C TYR A 13 -4.28 17.18 -3.72
N GLY A 14 -3.42 18.06 -3.19
CA GLY A 14 -3.27 18.28 -1.75
C GLY A 14 -2.42 17.25 -0.99
N TRP A 15 -1.96 16.17 -1.65
CA TRP A 15 -1.24 15.06 -1.02
C TRP A 15 0.17 14.84 -1.58
N SER A 16 0.76 15.89 -2.16
CA SER A 16 2.08 15.84 -2.81
C SER A 16 3.17 15.23 -1.91
N LEU A 17 3.23 15.64 -0.64
CA LEU A 17 4.22 15.14 0.33
C LEU A 17 4.04 13.64 0.60
N TYR A 18 2.79 13.21 0.76
CA TYR A 18 2.47 11.83 1.06
C TYR A 18 2.74 10.92 -0.15
N CYS A 19 2.32 11.32 -1.35
CA CYS A 19 2.65 10.63 -2.60
C CYS A 19 4.17 10.55 -2.83
N ALA A 20 4.90 11.66 -2.63
CA ALA A 20 6.35 11.70 -2.77
C ALA A 20 7.06 10.78 -1.79
N ALA A 21 6.65 10.76 -0.51
CA ALA A 21 7.21 9.87 0.49
C ALA A 21 6.98 8.39 0.15
N LYS A 22 5.77 8.05 -0.33
CA LYS A 22 5.42 6.67 -0.73
C LYS A 22 6.21 6.23 -1.96
N ALA A 23 6.32 7.08 -2.99
CA ALA A 23 7.14 6.81 -4.17
C ALA A 23 8.63 6.67 -3.83
N GLY A 24 9.15 7.55 -2.97
CA GLY A 24 10.53 7.49 -2.50
C GLY A 24 10.85 6.21 -1.75
N MET A 25 9.93 5.76 -0.88
CA MET A 25 10.10 4.49 -0.19
C MET A 25 9.99 3.25 -1.10
N GLU A 26 9.11 3.27 -2.12
CA GLU A 26 9.04 2.20 -3.12
C GLU A 26 10.38 2.06 -3.86
N ASN A 27 10.96 3.19 -4.27
CA ASN A 27 12.29 3.20 -4.89
C ASN A 27 13.40 2.75 -3.92
N PHE A 28 13.34 3.15 -2.65
CA PHE A 28 14.28 2.70 -1.62
C PHE A 28 14.27 1.17 -1.48
N ILE A 29 13.09 0.55 -1.49
CA ILE A 29 12.95 -0.91 -1.41
C ILE A 29 13.51 -1.59 -2.67
N HIS A 30 13.35 -1.01 -3.86
CA HIS A 30 13.99 -1.51 -5.07
C HIS A 30 15.51 -1.45 -5.00
N SER A 31 16.09 -0.33 -4.55
CA SER A 31 17.54 -0.21 -4.36
C SER A 31 18.06 -1.24 -3.35
N LEU A 32 17.38 -1.37 -2.21
CA LEU A 32 17.72 -2.35 -1.18
C LEU A 32 17.63 -3.79 -1.71
N ALA A 33 16.65 -4.09 -2.56
CA ALA A 33 16.51 -5.39 -3.20
C ALA A 33 17.71 -5.75 -4.07
N VAL A 34 18.26 -4.80 -4.82
CA VAL A 34 19.47 -4.98 -5.63
C VAL A 34 20.69 -5.17 -4.73
N GLU A 35 20.84 -4.36 -3.68
CA GLU A 35 21.96 -4.48 -2.73
C GLU A 35 22.00 -5.84 -2.03
N GLN A 36 20.84 -6.36 -1.63
CA GLN A 36 20.73 -7.65 -0.93
C GLN A 36 21.17 -8.84 -1.79
N GLN A 37 21.15 -8.76 -3.13
CA GLN A 37 21.55 -9.87 -4.00
C GLN A 37 23.02 -10.28 -3.85
N THR A 38 23.86 -9.42 -3.29
CA THR A 38 25.31 -9.65 -3.11
C THR A 38 25.71 -9.94 -1.67
N GLN A 39 24.75 -9.97 -0.73
CA GLN A 39 25.02 -10.15 0.69
C GLN A 39 25.17 -11.63 1.07
N PRO A 40 26.03 -11.97 2.05
CA PRO A 40 26.21 -13.35 2.52
C PRO A 40 24.96 -13.91 3.21
N HIS A 41 24.11 -13.05 3.77
CA HIS A 41 22.84 -13.40 4.41
C HIS A 41 21.74 -12.45 3.91
N PRO A 42 21.23 -12.65 2.69
CA PRO A 42 20.24 -11.75 2.12
C PRO A 42 18.91 -11.88 2.86
N PHE A 43 18.22 -10.75 3.05
CA PHE A 43 16.79 -10.76 3.34
C PHE A 43 16.01 -10.32 2.11
N LEU A 44 14.71 -10.63 2.08
CA LEU A 44 13.84 -10.34 0.95
C LEU A 44 13.03 -9.05 1.20
N PRO A 45 13.43 -7.89 0.66
CA PRO A 45 12.60 -6.71 0.69
C PRO A 45 11.50 -6.84 -0.38
N ILE A 46 10.26 -6.65 0.06
CA ILE A 46 9.05 -6.68 -0.79
C ILE A 46 8.16 -5.48 -0.48
N ASN A 47 7.40 -5.06 -1.49
CA ASN A 47 6.37 -4.05 -1.37
C ASN A 47 4.99 -4.74 -1.35
N ILE A 48 4.17 -4.46 -0.34
CA ILE A 48 2.80 -4.99 -0.28
C ILE A 48 1.80 -3.84 -0.34
N ASP A 49 0.89 -3.94 -1.30
CA ASP A 49 -0.27 -3.07 -1.45
C ASP A 49 -1.51 -3.70 -0.79
N PRO A 50 -1.93 -3.18 0.38
CA PRO A 50 -3.09 -3.69 1.09
C PRO A 50 -4.43 -3.21 0.50
N GLY A 51 -4.40 -2.38 -0.53
CA GLY A 51 -5.58 -1.71 -1.05
C GLY A 51 -6.17 -0.71 -0.05
N VAL A 52 -7.46 -0.38 -0.22
CA VAL A 52 -8.15 0.57 0.65
C VAL A 52 -8.77 -0.18 1.82
N ILE A 53 -8.11 -0.10 2.97
CA ILE A 53 -8.53 -0.72 4.24
C ILE A 53 -9.41 0.26 5.02
N ASP A 54 -10.49 -0.20 5.64
CA ASP A 54 -11.21 0.64 6.62
C ASP A 54 -10.36 0.80 7.89
N THR A 55 -9.69 1.94 8.00
CA THR A 55 -8.82 2.29 9.12
C THR A 55 -9.13 3.70 9.59
N ASP A 56 -8.65 4.07 10.77
CA ASP A 56 -8.78 5.43 11.30
C ASP A 56 -8.13 6.48 10.38
N MET A 57 -7.11 6.09 9.61
CA MET A 57 -6.54 6.94 8.56
C MET A 57 -7.59 7.30 7.49
N GLN A 58 -8.38 6.34 7.02
CA GLN A 58 -9.51 6.61 6.11
C GLN A 58 -10.58 7.50 6.76
N ALA A 59 -10.77 7.41 8.08
CA ALA A 59 -11.67 8.34 8.78
C ALA A 59 -11.16 9.78 8.73
N LEU A 60 -9.86 10.00 8.93
CA LEU A 60 -9.23 11.33 8.81
C LEU A 60 -9.37 11.91 7.39
N ILE A 61 -9.12 11.09 6.37
CA ILE A 61 -9.24 11.50 4.95
C ILE A 61 -10.68 11.94 4.62
N ARG A 62 -11.68 11.22 5.15
CA ARG A 62 -13.11 11.54 4.98
C ARG A 62 -13.54 12.78 5.77
N ALA A 63 -12.77 13.20 6.77
CA ALA A 63 -13.02 14.40 7.57
C ALA A 63 -12.31 15.65 7.02
N THR A 64 -11.39 15.50 6.06
CA THR A 64 -10.70 16.62 5.42
C THR A 64 -11.65 17.45 4.56
N PRO A 65 -11.58 18.79 4.59
CA PRO A 65 -12.36 19.64 3.69
C PRO A 65 -12.03 19.39 2.21
N GLN A 66 -13.03 19.48 1.34
CA GLN A 66 -12.84 19.30 -0.11
C GLN A 66 -11.89 20.35 -0.73
N SER A 67 -11.75 21.53 -0.10
CA SER A 67 -10.78 22.56 -0.50
C SER A 67 -9.34 22.08 -0.40
N ASP A 68 -9.05 21.21 0.57
CA ASP A 68 -7.71 20.71 0.88
C ASP A 68 -7.46 19.36 0.20
N PHE A 69 -8.53 18.63 -0.13
CA PHE A 69 -8.48 17.37 -0.85
C PHE A 69 -9.69 17.24 -1.80
N ALA A 70 -9.49 17.48 -3.09
CA ALA A 70 -10.58 17.46 -4.07
C ALA A 70 -11.25 16.06 -4.19
N ASP A 71 -10.49 15.00 -3.92
CA ASP A 71 -10.94 13.61 -4.05
C ASP A 71 -11.67 13.06 -2.81
N VAL A 72 -11.90 13.84 -1.74
CA VAL A 72 -12.59 13.38 -0.49
C VAL A 72 -13.88 12.62 -0.81
N GLU A 73 -14.68 13.16 -1.73
CA GLU A 73 -16.00 12.62 -2.07
C GLU A 73 -15.92 11.19 -2.62
N ARG A 74 -14.85 10.86 -3.35
CA ARG A 74 -14.58 9.50 -3.84
C ARG A 74 -14.30 8.53 -2.70
N PHE A 75 -13.61 8.96 -1.65
CA PHE A 75 -13.34 8.13 -0.47
C PHE A 75 -14.60 7.94 0.39
N ILE A 76 -15.47 8.96 0.46
CA ILE A 76 -16.79 8.85 1.09
C ILE A 76 -17.66 7.85 0.32
N GLN A 77 -17.74 7.96 -1.00
CA GLN A 77 -18.52 7.04 -1.83
C GLN A 77 -18.04 5.59 -1.71
N ARG A 78 -16.72 5.36 -1.63
CA ARG A 78 -16.16 4.01 -1.40
C ARG A 78 -16.60 3.39 -0.08
N LYS A 79 -16.72 4.19 1.00
CA LYS A 79 -17.29 3.73 2.27
C LYS A 79 -18.76 3.35 2.09
N ASN A 80 -19.54 4.23 1.48
CA ASN A 80 -20.99 4.04 1.30
C ASN A 80 -21.31 2.83 0.41
N GLN A 81 -20.43 2.49 -0.54
CA GLN A 81 -20.56 1.33 -1.41
C GLN A 81 -20.02 0.03 -0.78
N GLY A 82 -19.50 0.06 0.46
CA GLY A 82 -18.95 -1.13 1.12
C GLY A 82 -17.70 -1.69 0.44
N LEU A 83 -16.98 -0.88 -0.34
CA LEU A 83 -15.78 -1.31 -1.09
C LEU A 83 -14.51 -1.34 -0.23
N LEU A 84 -14.64 -1.15 1.08
CA LEU A 84 -13.52 -1.18 2.01
C LEU A 84 -13.27 -2.61 2.48
N VAL A 85 -12.00 -3.02 2.43
CA VAL A 85 -11.61 -4.34 2.92
C VAL A 85 -11.37 -4.25 4.43
N SER A 86 -11.88 -5.21 5.18
CA SER A 86 -11.64 -5.31 6.62
C SER A 86 -10.15 -5.59 6.91
N PRO A 87 -9.55 -4.98 7.95
CA PRO A 87 -8.16 -5.22 8.33
C PRO A 87 -7.80 -6.70 8.45
N ASP A 88 -8.68 -7.53 9.01
CA ASP A 88 -8.45 -8.96 9.21
C ASP A 88 -8.26 -9.72 7.88
N LYS A 89 -9.03 -9.35 6.85
CA LYS A 89 -8.91 -9.94 5.50
C LYS A 89 -7.59 -9.54 4.85
N VAL A 90 -7.19 -8.28 4.99
CA VAL A 90 -5.91 -7.81 4.48
C VAL A 90 -4.75 -8.52 5.18
N ALA A 91 -4.84 -8.70 6.51
CA ALA A 91 -3.83 -9.43 7.27
C ALA A 91 -3.71 -10.88 6.82
N ALA A 92 -4.83 -11.58 6.61
CA ALA A 92 -4.82 -12.94 6.05
C ALA A 92 -4.17 -12.99 4.66
N SER A 93 -4.50 -12.02 3.78
CA SER A 93 -3.88 -11.93 2.45
C SER A 93 -2.38 -11.61 2.51
N ILE A 94 -1.93 -10.82 3.49
CA ILE A 94 -0.50 -10.59 3.73
C ILE A 94 0.20 -11.89 4.12
N ILE A 95 -0.40 -12.68 5.02
CA ILE A 95 0.13 -14.00 5.42
C ILE A 95 0.26 -14.91 4.19
N ASN A 96 -0.78 -14.97 3.36
CA ASN A 96 -0.73 -15.75 2.13
C ASN A 96 0.40 -15.28 1.20
N ILE A 97 0.61 -13.96 1.06
CA ILE A 97 1.68 -13.40 0.23
C ILE A 97 3.06 -13.78 0.76
N ILE A 98 3.31 -13.71 2.08
CA ILE A 98 4.62 -14.04 2.65
C ILE A 98 4.94 -15.54 2.61
N GLU A 99 3.93 -16.39 2.48
CA GLU A 99 4.07 -17.83 2.30
C GLU A 99 4.20 -18.26 0.83
N LEU A 100 4.08 -17.32 -0.12
CA LEU A 100 4.20 -17.64 -1.54
C LEU A 100 5.62 -18.13 -1.88
N PRO A 101 5.77 -19.32 -2.50
CA PRO A 101 7.06 -19.83 -2.93
C PRO A 101 7.67 -19.02 -4.10
N SER A 102 6.87 -18.16 -4.76
CA SER A 102 7.27 -17.30 -5.88
C SER A 102 7.58 -15.85 -5.46
N LEU A 103 7.83 -15.62 -4.17
CA LEU A 103 8.27 -14.31 -3.68
C LEU A 103 9.61 -13.91 -4.31
N SER A 104 9.69 -12.66 -4.77
CA SER A 104 10.82 -12.16 -5.54
C SER A 104 11.25 -10.77 -5.06
N PHE A 105 12.57 -10.52 -5.17
CA PHE A 105 13.23 -9.33 -4.63
C PHE A 105 12.67 -8.06 -5.26
N GLY A 106 12.25 -7.11 -4.42
CA GLY A 106 11.80 -5.79 -4.84
C GLY A 106 10.42 -5.75 -5.52
N ASN A 107 9.76 -6.89 -5.73
CA ASN A 107 8.47 -6.90 -6.40
C ASN A 107 7.34 -6.39 -5.49
N ARG A 108 6.33 -5.82 -6.16
CA ARG A 108 5.10 -5.36 -5.52
C ARG A 108 4.01 -6.41 -5.61
N TYR A 109 3.38 -6.69 -4.48
CA TYR A 109 2.30 -7.65 -4.34
C TYR A 109 1.03 -6.94 -3.89
N GLU A 110 -0.09 -7.19 -4.57
CA GLU A 110 -1.39 -6.63 -4.20
C GLU A 110 -2.23 -7.68 -3.45
N THR A 111 -2.77 -7.29 -2.30
CA THR A 111 -3.67 -8.13 -1.50
C THR A 111 -5.00 -8.42 -2.22
N SER A 112 -5.47 -7.50 -3.06
CA SER A 112 -6.69 -7.67 -3.88
C SER A 112 -6.65 -8.91 -4.80
N LYS A 113 -5.45 -9.32 -5.23
CA LYS A 113 -5.23 -10.49 -6.10
C LYS A 113 -5.13 -11.81 -5.33
N HIS A 114 -5.08 -11.76 -4.00
CA HIS A 114 -4.85 -12.90 -3.10
C HIS A 114 -5.93 -13.07 -2.02
N ASN A 115 -7.06 -12.36 -2.17
CA ASN A 115 -8.25 -12.57 -1.37
C ASN A 115 -8.98 -13.82 -1.89
N ASN A 116 -8.68 -14.98 -1.31
CA ASN A 116 -9.45 -16.22 -1.52
C ASN A 116 -10.44 -16.40 -0.36
#